data_AF-A0A8S2MBG7-F1
#
_entry.id   AF-A0A8S2MBG7-F1
#
_cell.length_a   1.000
_cell.length_b   1.000
_cell.length_c   1.000
_cell.angle_alpha   90.00
_cell.angle_beta   90.00
_cell.angle_gamma   90.00
#
_symmetry.space_group_name_H-M   'P 1'
#
loop_
_entity.id
_entity.type
_entity.pdbx_description
1 polymer ?
#
loop_
_entity_poly.entity_id
_entity_poly.type
_entity_poly.pdbx_seq_one_letter_code
_entity_poly.pdbx_strand_id
1 'polypeptide(L)'
;MLDKDRIVNAELLLDVHKHGFSRILVYSKERSNVIGTVKLRDFALITPEQYDLIVKHVLEFHSHPFGRTKTIDSLYATVLLK
;
A
#
# COMPACT_ATOMS: atom_id res chain seq x y z
N MET A 1 0.81 4.20 -6.78
CA MET A 1 0.88 2.90 -6.09
C MET A 1 2.29 2.74 -5.56
N LEU A 2 2.47 2.08 -4.41
CA LEU A 2 3.76 1.90 -3.76
C LEU A 2 4.19 0.45 -3.84
N ASP A 3 5.48 0.23 -4.09
CA ASP A 3 6.09 -1.07 -3.91
C ASP A 3 6.19 -1.37 -2.40
N LYS A 4 5.86 -2.60 -1.98
CA LYS A 4 5.96 -3.02 -0.59
C LYS A 4 7.38 -2.90 -0.02
N ASP A 5 8.40 -3.05 -0.87
CA ASP A 5 9.81 -3.05 -0.46
C ASP A 5 10.44 -1.67 -0.59
N ARG A 6 9.67 -0.65 -1.01
CA ARG A 6 10.16 0.74 -1.08
C ARG A 6 10.44 1.28 0.33
N ILE A 7 11.61 1.88 0.50
CA ILE A 7 12.01 2.57 1.74
C ILE A 7 11.17 3.84 1.90
N VAL A 8 10.71 4.08 3.12
CA VAL A 8 9.97 5.28 3.53
C VAL A 8 10.96 6.38 3.87
N ASN A 9 11.46 7.04 2.82
CA ASN A 9 12.38 8.18 2.91
C ASN A 9 11.66 9.52 2.68
N ALA A 10 12.39 10.62 2.84
CA ALA A 10 11.82 11.98 2.68
C ALA A 10 11.21 12.20 1.29
N GLU A 11 11.85 11.67 0.24
CA GLU A 11 11.35 11.73 -1.13
C GLU A 11 9.98 11.06 -1.26
N LEU A 12 9.84 9.82 -0.78
CA LEU A 12 8.57 9.11 -0.79
C LEU A 12 7.47 9.88 -0.05
N LEU A 13 7.79 10.42 1.14
CA LEU A 13 6.83 11.18 1.93
C LEU A 13 6.38 12.44 1.19
N LEU A 14 7.30 13.16 0.56
CA LEU A 14 6.98 14.33 -0.27
C LEU A 14 6.13 13.95 -1.49
N ASP A 15 6.45 12.86 -2.19
CA ASP A 15 5.67 12.36 -3.33
C ASP A 15 4.24 12.05 -2.91
N VAL A 16 4.09 11.31 -1.81
CA VAL A 16 2.81 10.88 -1.26
C VAL A 16 1.96 12.09 -0.84
N HIS A 17 2.57 13.12 -0.24
CA HIS A 17 1.89 14.36 0.11
C HIS A 17 1.48 15.19 -1.11
N LYS A 18 2.37 15.34 -2.11
CA LYS A 18 2.11 16.17 -3.31
C LYS A 18 0.99 15.62 -4.18
N HIS A 19 0.87 14.29 -4.27
CA HIS A 19 -0.13 13.67 -5.13
C HIS A 19 -1.55 13.70 -4.56
N GLY A 20 -1.74 14.08 -3.30
CA GLY A 20 -3.08 14.32 -2.71
C GLY A 20 -3.98 13.09 -2.57
N PHE A 21 -3.44 11.88 -2.73
CA PHE A 21 -4.23 10.65 -2.61
C PHE A 21 -4.50 10.30 -1.14
N SER A 22 -5.77 10.18 -0.76
CA SER A 22 -6.13 9.78 0.61
C SER A 22 -5.82 8.30 0.92
N ARG A 23 -5.82 7.44 -0.11
CA ARG A 23 -5.49 6.01 -0.05
C ARG A 23 -4.57 5.66 -1.21
N ILE A 24 -3.53 4.91 -0.92
CA ILE A 24 -2.52 4.51 -1.89
C ILE A 24 -2.41 3.00 -1.86
N LEU A 25 -2.54 2.37 -3.03
CA LEU A 25 -2.38 0.92 -3.18
C LEU A 25 -0.92 0.53 -3.00
N VAL A 26 -0.70 -0.60 -2.33
CA VAL A 26 0.61 -1.25 -2.16
C VAL A 26 0.62 -2.55 -2.97
N TYR A 27 1.66 -2.77 -3.77
CA TYR A 27 1.81 -3.97 -4.60
C TYR A 27 3.10 -4.74 -4.27
N SER A 28 3.16 -5.99 -4.72
CA SER A 28 4.31 -6.90 -4.50
C SER A 28 4.73 -7.58 -5.78
N LYS A 29 6.01 -7.47 -6.16
CA LYS A 29 6.62 -7.99 -7.39
C LYS A 29 6.07 -7.35 -8.67
N GLU A 30 4.77 -7.51 -8.92
CA GLU A 30 4.06 -6.95 -10.07
C GLU A 30 3.02 -5.94 -9.61
N ARG A 31 2.81 -4.87 -10.40
CA ARG A 31 1.81 -3.83 -10.09
C ARG A 31 0.36 -4.36 -10.06
N SER A 32 0.10 -5.44 -10.77
CA SER A 32 -1.18 -6.18 -10.77
C SER A 32 -1.47 -6.84 -9.43
N ASN A 33 -0.43 -7.27 -8.71
CA ASN A 33 -0.53 -7.96 -7.44
C ASN A 33 -0.61 -6.96 -6.27
N VAL A 34 -1.79 -6.36 -6.12
CA VAL A 34 -2.10 -5.45 -5.01
C VAL A 34 -2.32 -6.23 -3.72
N ILE A 35 -1.52 -5.92 -2.71
CA ILE A 35 -1.53 -6.62 -1.41
C ILE A 35 -2.08 -5.76 -0.26
N GLY A 36 -2.27 -4.45 -0.50
CA GLY A 36 -2.47 -3.48 0.58
C GLY A 36 -3.05 -2.14 0.14
N THR A 37 -3.62 -1.43 1.11
CA THR A 37 -3.77 0.04 1.01
C THR A 37 -3.20 0.70 2.25
N VAL A 38 -2.49 1.80 2.06
CA VAL A 38 -2.06 2.70 3.12
C VAL A 38 -2.76 4.05 2.92
N LYS A 39 -3.05 4.74 4.02
CA LYS A 39 -3.60 6.09 4.01
C LYS A 39 -2.46 7.09 4.21
N LEU A 40 -2.65 8.32 3.70
CA LEU A 40 -1.69 9.40 3.93
C LEU A 40 -1.38 9.60 5.42
N ARG A 41 -2.41 9.53 6.28
CA ARG A 41 -2.28 9.65 7.74
C ARG A 41 -1.42 8.58 8.42
N ASP A 42 -1.20 7.44 7.76
CA ASP A 42 -0.37 6.36 8.29
C ASP A 42 1.12 6.73 8.28
N PHE A 43 1.49 7.73 7.47
CA PHE A 43 2.86 8.25 7.40
C PHE A 43 3.14 9.39 8.38
N ALA A 44 2.13 9.89 9.11
CA ALA A 44 2.23 11.13 9.86
C ALA A 44 3.27 11.11 11.01
N LEU A 45 3.57 9.93 11.56
CA LEU A 45 4.51 9.76 12.67
C LEU A 45 5.88 9.22 12.22
N ILE A 46 6.11 9.09 10.91
CA ILE A 46 7.35 8.54 10.39
C ILE A 46 8.33 9.67 10.09
N THR A 47 9.47 9.65 10.77
CA THR A 47 10.60 10.54 10.47
C THR A 47 11.55 9.84 9.50
N PRO A 48 11.89 10.47 8.36
CA PRO A 48 12.65 9.83 7.26
C PRO A 48 14.11 9.53 7.58
N GLU A 49 14.63 9.96 8.73
CA GLU A 49 16.06 9.98 9.03
C GLU A 49 16.52 8.87 9.98
N GLN A 50 15.59 8.12 10.60
CA GLN A 50 15.96 7.28 11.75
C GLN A 50 16.03 5.77 11.45
N TYR A 51 15.36 5.24 10.43
CA TYR A 51 15.29 3.79 10.19
C TYR A 51 15.03 3.42 8.72
N ASP A 52 15.55 2.27 8.26
CA ASP A 52 15.21 1.64 6.96
C ASP A 52 13.79 1.03 6.97
N LEU A 53 12.81 1.86 7.32
CA LEU A 53 11.41 1.47 7.36
C LEU A 53 10.91 1.30 5.92
N ILE A 54 10.33 0.14 5.61
CA ILE A 54 9.71 -0.12 4.29
C ILE A 54 8.19 -0.02 4.36
N VAL A 55 7.56 0.23 3.21
CA VAL A 55 6.10 0.36 3.08
C VAL A 55 5.36 -0.86 3.64
N LYS A 56 5.92 -2.08 3.51
CA LYS A 56 5.37 -3.30 4.10
C LYS A 56 5.14 -3.16 5.62
N HIS A 57 6.09 -2.58 6.36
CA HIS A 57 5.95 -2.42 7.81
C HIS A 57 4.82 -1.45 8.18
N VAL A 58 4.66 -0.36 7.42
CA VAL A 58 3.53 0.58 7.57
C VAL A 58 2.20 -0.12 7.30
N LEU A 59 2.16 -0.93 6.25
CA LEU A 59 0.98 -1.72 5.87
C LEU A 59 0.60 -2.73 6.96
N GLU A 60 1.56 -3.47 7.50
CA GLU A 60 1.34 -4.47 8.56
C GLU A 60 0.90 -3.81 9.87
N PHE A 61 1.53 -2.70 10.26
CA PHE A 61 1.20 -2.00 11.50
C PHE A 61 -0.22 -1.42 11.50
N HIS A 62 -0.60 -0.76 10.41
CA HIS A 62 -1.92 -0.13 10.32
C HIS A 62 -3.02 -1.08 9.87
N SER A 63 -2.66 -2.20 9.21
CA SER A 63 -3.55 -3.28 8.74
C SER A 63 -4.97 -2.81 8.52
N HIS A 64 -5.17 -1.85 7.61
CA HIS A 64 -6.53 -1.42 7.27
C HIS A 64 -7.21 -2.64 6.66
N PRO A 65 -8.28 -3.17 7.26
CA PRO A 65 -8.96 -4.29 6.65
C PRO A 65 -9.37 -3.86 5.25
N PHE A 66 -8.91 -4.59 4.23
CA PHE A 66 -9.60 -4.57 2.96
C PHE A 66 -11.04 -4.91 3.30
N GLY A 67 -11.95 -3.95 3.16
CA GLY A 67 -13.37 -4.27 3.17
C GLY A 67 -13.52 -5.46 2.23
N ARG A 68 -14.06 -6.57 2.73
CA ARG A 68 -14.06 -7.89 2.06
C ARG A 68 -14.57 -7.80 0.62
N THR A 69 -13.72 -7.41 -0.29
CA THR A 69 -13.80 -7.74 -1.70
C THR A 69 -12.66 -8.71 -1.88
N LYS A 70 -12.96 -9.95 -1.47
CA LYS A 70 -12.71 -11.12 -2.28
C LYS A 70 -11.47 -10.97 -3.14
N THR A 71 -10.38 -11.56 -2.67
CA THR A 71 -9.15 -11.87 -3.41
C THR A 71 -9.45 -11.97 -4.90
N ILE A 72 -8.66 -11.29 -5.72
CA ILE A 72 -8.82 -11.22 -7.18
C ILE A 72 -8.99 -12.64 -7.80
N ASP A 73 -8.46 -13.68 -7.15
CA ASP A 73 -8.68 -15.10 -7.48
C ASP A 73 -10.17 -15.52 -7.53
N SER A 74 -11.02 -14.94 -6.69
CA SER A 74 -12.47 -15.22 -6.69
C SER A 74 -13.27 -14.38 -7.69
N LEU A 75 -12.70 -13.30 -8.23
CA LEU A 75 -13.27 -12.53 -9.34
C LEU A 75 -13.08 -13.27 -10.67
N TYR A 76 -11.92 -13.89 -10.89
CA TYR A 76 -11.71 -14.75 -12.06
C TYR A 76 -12.57 -16.03 -12.04
N ALA A 77 -12.80 -16.62 -10.86
CA ALA A 77 -13.68 -17.79 -10.74
C ALA A 77 -15.15 -17.49 -11.05
N THR A 78 -15.60 -16.23 -10.87
CA THR A 78 -17.00 -15.84 -11.14
C THR A 78 -17.22 -15.44 -12.60
N VAL A 79 -16.18 -14.98 -13.31
CA VAL A 79 -16.27 -14.59 -14.73
C VAL A 79 -16.16 -15.79 -15.69
N LEU A 80 -15.57 -16.91 -15.25
CA LEU A 80 -15.42 -18.12 -16.07
C LEU A 80 -16.55 -19.15 -15.92
N LEU A 81 -17.60 -18.86 -15.13
CA LEU A 81 -18.75 -19.74 -14.91
C LEU A 81 -20.10 -19.09 -15.25
N LYS A 82 -20.13 -18.16 -16.21
CA LYS A 82 -21.37 -17.67 -16.83
C LYS A 82 -21.32 -17.76 -18.33
#